data_AF-X1PFG0-F1
#
_entry.id   AF-X1PFG0-F1
#
_cell.length_a   1.000
_cell.length_b   1.000
_cell.length_c   1.000
_cell.angle_alpha   90.00
_cell.angle_beta   90.00
_cell.angle_gamma   90.00
#
_symmetry.space_group_name_H-M   'P 1'
#
loop_
_entity.id
_entity.type
_entity.pdbx_description
1 polymer ?
#
loop_
_entity_poly.entity_id
_entity_poly.type
_entity_poly.pdbx_seq_one_letter_code
_entity_poly.pdbx_strand_id
1 'polypeptide(L)'
;ATKVVFNDDFGHMVFDTWTRLHDKGIYIFGGAEYSANSAFKAGQIAMLIQSTSSLAGILKDSQFKVGTSFYPRFEGYPVGNSRANSP
;
A
#
# COMPACT_ATOMS: atom_id res chain seq x y z
N ALA A 1 -12.93 9.35 18.99
CA ALA A 1 -11.48 9.58 19.17
C ALA A 1 -11.30 10.97 19.75
N THR A 2 -10.56 11.13 20.85
CA THR A 2 -10.39 12.42 21.57
C THR A 2 -8.98 13.00 21.49
N LYS A 3 -8.07 12.34 20.77
CA LYS A 3 -6.69 12.77 20.57
C LYS A 3 -6.33 12.74 19.09
N VAL A 4 -5.67 13.80 18.64
CA VAL A 4 -5.07 13.88 17.30
C VAL A 4 -3.70 13.21 17.38
N VAL A 5 -3.49 12.15 16.59
CA VAL A 5 -2.26 11.33 16.61
C VAL A 5 -1.50 11.37 15.29
N PHE A 6 -1.90 12.22 14.33
CA PHE A 6 -1.15 12.34 13.07
C PHE A 6 0.07 13.25 13.17
N ASN A 7 0.17 14.08 14.23
CA ASN A 7 1.24 15.05 14.43
C ASN A 7 2.11 14.71 15.66
N ASP A 8 2.11 13.44 16.05
CA ASP A 8 3.10 12.92 17.00
C ASP A 8 4.29 12.31 16.24
N ASP A 9 5.31 11.88 16.99
CA ASP A 9 6.56 11.34 16.41
C ASP A 9 6.30 10.16 15.45
N PHE A 10 5.28 9.34 15.72
CA PHE A 10 4.92 8.25 14.83
C PHE A 10 4.31 8.77 13.52
N GLY A 11 3.41 9.74 13.62
CA GLY A 11 2.85 10.43 12.45
C GLY A 11 3.93 11.04 11.57
N HIS A 12 4.87 11.78 12.16
CA HIS A 12 6.02 12.36 11.44
C HIS A 12 6.87 11.29 10.76
N MET A 13 7.23 10.22 11.46
CA MET A 13 8.01 9.10 10.90
C MET A 13 7.34 8.48 9.65
N VAL A 14 6.01 8.34 9.64
CA VAL A 14 5.26 7.82 8.48
C VAL A 14 5.41 8.77 7.29
N PHE A 15 5.16 10.06 7.48
CA PHE A 15 5.25 11.06 6.41
C PHE A 15 6.68 11.25 5.90
N ASP A 16 7.67 11.26 6.79
CA ASP A 16 9.09 11.34 6.43
C ASP A 16 9.52 10.13 5.60
N THR A 17 9.02 8.94 5.94
CA THR A 17 9.27 7.73 5.17
C THR A 17 8.70 7.83 3.77
N TRP A 18 7.45 8.28 3.61
CA TRP A 18 6.85 8.46 2.29
C TRP A 18 7.61 9.49 1.45
N THR A 19 7.96 10.63 2.05
CA THR A 19 8.76 11.67 1.38
C THR A 19 10.10 11.09 0.90
N ARG A 20 10.83 10.40 1.79
CA ARG A 20 12.11 9.75 1.43
C ARG A 20 11.98 8.71 0.32
N LEU A 21 10.91 7.92 0.31
CA LEU A 21 10.69 6.91 -0.73
C LEU A 21 10.32 7.57 -2.07
N HIS A 22 9.56 8.66 -2.04
CA HIS A 22 9.25 9.47 -3.21
C HIS A 22 10.51 10.08 -3.83
N ASP A 23 11.34 10.73 -3.01
CA ASP A 23 12.58 11.38 -3.45
C ASP A 23 13.58 10.38 -4.06
N LYS A 24 13.53 9.12 -3.61
CA LYS A 24 14.33 8.01 -4.15
C LYS A 24 13.70 7.34 -5.37
N GLY A 25 12.52 7.76 -5.81
CA GLY A 25 11.79 7.14 -6.94
C GLY A 25 11.36 5.69 -6.67
N ILE A 26 11.18 5.29 -5.41
CA ILE A 26 10.89 3.88 -5.04
C ILE A 26 9.42 3.53 -5.25
N TYR A 27 8.51 4.49 -5.08
CA TYR A 27 7.10 4.30 -5.43
C TYR A 27 6.63 5.40 -6.39
N ILE A 28 5.59 5.07 -7.15
CA ILE A 28 4.88 6.03 -7.99
C ILE A 28 3.52 6.35 -7.36
N PHE A 29 3.14 7.62 -7.34
CA PHE A 29 1.74 7.97 -7.14
C PHE A 29 1.00 7.67 -8.43
N GLY A 30 0.26 6.56 -8.45
CA GLY A 30 -0.38 6.07 -9.68
C GLY A 30 -1.60 6.88 -10.14
N GLY A 31 -1.92 8.02 -9.51
CA GLY A 31 -3.07 8.87 -9.85
C GLY A 31 -4.28 8.65 -8.94
N ALA A 32 -5.41 9.24 -9.33
CA ALA A 32 -6.70 8.98 -8.69
C ALA A 32 -7.04 7.47 -8.77
N GLU A 33 -7.93 7.03 -7.88
CA GLU A 33 -8.31 5.62 -7.66
C GLU A 33 -8.30 4.76 -8.94
N TYR A 34 -7.77 3.54 -8.84
CA TYR A 34 -7.64 2.52 -9.91
C TYR A 34 -6.59 2.76 -11.01
N SER A 35 -6.08 3.98 -11.16
CA SER A 35 -5.10 4.29 -12.22
C SER A 35 -3.82 3.44 -12.11
N ALA A 36 -3.37 3.16 -10.87
CA ALA A 36 -2.22 2.29 -10.57
C ALA A 36 -2.44 0.81 -10.93
N ASN A 37 -3.69 0.35 -11.07
CA ASN A 37 -3.99 -1.07 -11.30
C ASN A 37 -3.48 -1.52 -12.67
N SER A 38 -3.51 -0.64 -13.68
CA SER A 38 -3.01 -0.94 -15.02
C SER A 38 -1.52 -1.29 -15.01
N ALA A 39 -0.70 -0.49 -14.31
CA ALA A 39 0.74 -0.71 -14.18
C ALA A 39 1.06 -2.01 -13.44
N PHE A 40 0.33 -2.34 -12.38
CA PHE A 40 0.50 -3.60 -11.66
C PHE A 40 0.12 -4.79 -12.55
N LYS A 41 -1.07 -4.76 -13.16
CA LYS A 41 -1.56 -5.84 -14.03
C LYS A 41 -0.65 -6.09 -15.24
N ALA A 42 -0.01 -5.04 -15.75
CA ALA A 42 1.00 -5.10 -16.82
C ALA A 42 2.39 -5.55 -16.34
N GLY A 43 2.58 -5.81 -15.03
CA GLY A 43 3.85 -6.25 -14.45
C GLY A 43 4.90 -5.15 -14.31
N GLN A 44 4.53 -3.88 -14.44
CA GLN A 44 5.45 -2.74 -14.38
C GLN A 44 5.82 -2.37 -12.93
N ILE A 45 4.97 -2.73 -11.96
CA ILE A 45 5.24 -2.57 -10.52
C ILE A 45 5.02 -3.89 -9.80
N ALA A 46 5.90 -4.18 -8.84
CA ALA A 46 5.88 -5.45 -8.11
C ALA A 46 4.84 -5.51 -6.97
N MET A 47 4.44 -4.35 -6.44
CA MET A 47 3.49 -4.24 -5.33
C MET A 47 2.46 -3.16 -5.61
N LEU A 48 1.23 -3.40 -5.16
CA LEU A 48 0.08 -2.51 -5.31
C LEU A 48 -0.69 -2.45 -3.99
N ILE A 49 -0.89 -1.23 -3.48
CA ILE A 49 -1.74 -0.97 -2.31
C ILE A 49 -3.12 -0.54 -2.81
N GLN A 50 -4.13 -1.41 -2.64
CA GLN A 50 -5.51 -1.16 -3.08
C GLN A 50 -6.54 -1.73 -2.11
N SER A 51 -7.77 -1.27 -2.24
CA SER A 51 -8.92 -1.81 -1.52
C SER A 51 -9.19 -3.27 -1.91
N THR A 52 -9.64 -4.07 -0.95
CA THR A 52 -10.09 -5.45 -1.18
C THR A 52 -11.27 -5.53 -2.14
N SER A 53 -12.03 -4.45 -2.33
CA SER A 53 -13.09 -4.35 -3.36
C SER A 53 -12.56 -4.54 -4.78
N SER A 54 -11.28 -4.24 -5.04
CA SER A 54 -10.66 -4.40 -6.36
C SER A 54 -10.01 -5.77 -6.59
N LEU A 55 -9.91 -6.59 -5.53
CA LEU A 55 -9.08 -7.79 -5.54
C LEU A 55 -9.50 -8.79 -6.63
N ALA A 56 -10.80 -9.02 -6.80
CA ALA A 56 -11.31 -9.95 -7.81
C ALA A 56 -10.91 -9.55 -9.25
N GLY A 57 -10.99 -8.26 -9.57
CA GLY A 57 -10.57 -7.74 -10.88
C GLY A 57 -9.06 -7.84 -11.09
N ILE A 58 -8.27 -7.54 -10.05
CA ILE A 58 -6.80 -7.66 -10.11
C ILE A 58 -6.38 -9.11 -10.33
N LEU A 59 -6.98 -10.07 -9.62
CA LEU A 59 -6.68 -11.49 -9.78
C LEU A 59 -7.03 -12.02 -11.18
N LYS A 60 -8.17 -11.60 -11.73
CA LYS A 60 -8.63 -12.03 -13.05
C LYS A 60 -7.75 -11.52 -14.18
N ASP A 61 -7.34 -10.25 -14.10
CA ASP A 61 -6.70 -9.55 -15.21
C ASP A 61 -5.16 -9.59 -15.16
N SER A 62 -4.55 -10.07 -14.06
CA SER A 62 -3.10 -10.18 -13.95
C SER A 62 -2.60 -11.45 -14.62
N GLN A 63 -1.54 -11.35 -15.43
CA GLN A 63 -0.93 -12.51 -16.10
C GLN A 63 0.04 -13.31 -15.21
N PHE A 64 0.14 -12.95 -13.93
CA PHE A 64 1.03 -13.54 -12.96
C PHE A 64 0.26 -13.87 -11.68
N LYS A 65 0.81 -14.77 -10.85
CA LYS A 65 0.22 -15.12 -9.56
C LYS A 65 0.27 -13.91 -8.62
N VAL A 66 -0.89 -13.42 -8.22
CA VAL A 66 -1.02 -12.34 -7.24
C VAL A 66 -1.23 -12.94 -5.85
N GLY A 67 -0.54 -12.38 -4.86
CA GLY A 67 -0.77 -12.66 -3.44
C GLY A 67 -1.26 -11.41 -2.71
N THR A 68 -1.88 -11.61 -1.56
CA THR A 68 -2.24 -10.54 -0.62
C THR A 68 -1.42 -10.68 0.66
N SER A 69 -1.14 -9.56 1.32
CA SER A 69 -0.46 -9.55 2.61
C SER A 69 -0.89 -8.33 3.42
N PHE A 70 -0.48 -8.30 4.70
CA PHE A 70 -0.61 -7.12 5.52
C PHE A 70 0.39 -6.04 5.07
N TYR A 71 0.12 -4.78 5.42
CA TYR A 71 1.05 -3.70 5.15
C TYR A 71 2.41 -3.95 5.82
N PRO A 72 3.52 -3.52 5.18
CA PRO A 72 4.81 -3.49 5.85
C PRO A 72 4.72 -2.60 7.09
N ARG A 73 5.44 -2.99 8.14
CA ARG A 73 5.50 -2.26 9.41
C ARG A 73 6.90 -1.74 9.65
N PHE A 74 6.99 -0.66 10.40
CA PHE A 74 8.25 -0.22 10.96
C PHE A 74 8.74 -1.22 12.00
N GLU A 75 10.05 -1.45 12.04
CA GLU A 75 10.67 -2.29 13.05
C GLU A 75 10.39 -1.74 14.45
N GLY A 76 10.17 -2.62 15.43
CA GLY A 76 9.79 -2.23 16.79
C GLY A 76 8.32 -1.81 16.97
N TYR A 77 7.55 -1.61 15.90
CA TYR A 77 6.12 -1.28 16.00
C TYR A 77 5.23 -2.52 15.93
N PRO A 78 4.08 -2.52 16.64
CA PRO A 78 3.13 -3.62 16.62
C PRO A 78 2.50 -3.80 15.23
N VAL A 79 2.05 -5.02 14.95
CA VAL A 79 1.27 -5.30 13.75
C VAL A 79 -0.11 -4.66 13.88
N GLY A 80 -0.49 -3.83 12.90
CA GLY A 80 -1.81 -3.21 12.87
C GLY A 80 -2.93 -4.23 12.61
N ASN A 81 -4.15 -3.88 13.02
CA ASN A 81 -5.38 -4.63 12.72
C ASN A 81 -5.89 -4.31 11.29
N SER A 82 -5.04 -4.51 10.29
CA SER A 82 -5.48 -4.42 8.89
C SER A 82 -6.13 -5.74 8.53
N ARG A 83 -7.47 -5.88 8.60
CA ARG A 83 -8.14 -7.14 8.21
C ARG A 83 -7.91 -7.42 6.72
N ALA A 84 -6.85 -8.15 6.39
CA ALA A 84 -6.66 -8.74 5.08
C ALA A 84 -7.48 -10.03 5.05
N ASN A 85 -8.54 -10.07 4.25
CA ASN A 85 -9.23 -11.33 3.98
C ASN A 85 -8.30 -12.17 3.11
N SER A 86 -7.74 -13.23 3.68
CA SER A 86 -7.10 -14.29 2.91
C SER A 86 -8.18 -15.07 2.16
N PRO A 87 -8.02 -15.34 0.84
CA PRO A 87 -8.91 -16.25 0.12
C PRO A 87 -8.77 -17.70 0.62
#